data_AF-A0A345QU41-F1
#
_entry.id   AF-A0A345QU41-F1
#
_cell.length_a   1.000
_cell.length_b   1.000
_cell.length_c   1.000
_cell.angle_alpha   90.00
_cell.angle_beta   90.00
_cell.angle_gamma   90.00
#
_symmetry.space_group_name_H-M   'P 1'
#
loop_
_entity.id
_entity.type
_entity.pdbx_description
1 polymer ?
#
loop_
_entity_poly.entity_id
_entity_poly.type
_entity_poly.pdbx_seq_one_letter_code
_entity_poly.pdbx_strand_id
1 'polypeptide(L)'
;MLNGIESLEYVLQDHPEDPAIACVVALAHIDVAWAWRGTGWDIDVPPQNREAFGAHFERATEIMAPFRAEASHSPLVAATCCALLAGPGQSAQTAADRYEALIDLNTSNPAPMRAMGNHLLPRWHGSYDALELEARRTAARTGNIWGAGAYTWVMFDAISGDDEACARLDLPFFIEGLHDILARRRDPHIVNLLAAYCANTMGQAYSGNNDADQNRAQIAACADWIVREHLTELHPMIWAHAAQGFDNSLRIRSAARFAAAGQADAMRILTILFKREIAAGNRIVFTEDGPVATAG
;
A
#
# COMPACT_ATOMS: atom_id res chain seq x y z
N MET A 1 12.77 -7.22 -23.70
CA MET A 1 12.79 -7.39 -22.24
C MET A 1 14.05 -8.12 -21.81
N LEU A 2 14.40 -9.26 -22.43
CA LEU A 2 15.60 -10.06 -22.12
C LEU A 2 16.93 -9.28 -22.18
N ASN A 3 17.20 -8.50 -23.24
CA ASN A 3 18.44 -7.71 -23.33
C ASN A 3 18.64 -6.71 -22.18
N GLY A 4 17.55 -6.24 -21.56
CA GLY A 4 17.62 -5.29 -20.45
C GLY A 4 18.08 -5.93 -19.15
N ILE A 5 17.50 -7.09 -18.80
CA ILE A 5 17.89 -7.83 -17.60
C ILE A 5 19.30 -8.43 -17.75
N GLU A 6 19.67 -8.89 -18.95
CA GLU A 6 21.04 -9.34 -19.25
C GLU A 6 22.08 -8.22 -19.05
N SER A 7 21.75 -6.99 -19.45
CA SER A 7 22.64 -5.84 -19.23
C SER A 7 22.87 -5.55 -17.74
N LEU A 8 21.83 -5.71 -16.91
CA LEU A 8 21.94 -5.56 -15.46
C LEU A 8 22.80 -6.67 -14.83
N GLU A 9 22.67 -7.90 -15.33
CA GLU A 9 23.52 -9.03 -14.90
C GLU A 9 25.01 -8.78 -15.21
N TYR A 10 25.35 -8.16 -16.34
CA TYR A 10 26.74 -7.75 -16.61
C TYR A 10 27.25 -6.70 -15.61
N VAL A 11 26.42 -5.71 -15.26
CA VAL A 11 26.79 -4.72 -14.23
C VAL A 11 27.01 -5.39 -12.87
N LEU A 12 26.20 -6.39 -12.52
CA LEU A 12 26.39 -7.16 -11.29
C LEU A 12 27.70 -7.96 -11.32
N GLN A 13 28.08 -8.52 -12.47
CA GLN A 13 29.35 -9.24 -12.64
C GLN A 13 30.56 -8.32 -12.47
N ASP A 14 30.46 -7.07 -12.94
CA ASP A 14 31.51 -6.06 -12.78
C ASP A 14 31.60 -5.53 -11.34
N HIS A 15 30.52 -5.63 -10.56
CA HIS A 15 30.41 -5.14 -9.19
C HIS A 15 29.78 -6.18 -8.22
N PRO A 16 30.41 -7.36 -8.03
CA PRO A 16 29.78 -8.48 -7.33
C PRO A 16 29.66 -8.29 -5.82
N GLU A 17 30.34 -7.32 -5.24
CA GLU A 17 30.35 -7.02 -3.79
C GLU A 17 29.54 -5.76 -3.45
N ASP A 18 28.90 -5.10 -4.42
CA ASP A 18 28.10 -3.91 -4.16
C ASP A 18 26.63 -4.29 -3.83
N PRO A 19 26.19 -4.13 -2.57
CA PRO A 19 24.84 -4.52 -2.15
C PRO A 19 23.75 -3.67 -2.82
N ALA A 20 24.03 -2.42 -3.20
CA ALA A 20 23.05 -1.57 -3.87
C ALA A 20 22.80 -2.05 -5.30
N ILE A 21 23.88 -2.41 -6.02
CA ILE A 21 23.77 -3.01 -7.36
C ILE A 21 23.05 -4.36 -7.26
N ALA A 22 23.43 -5.22 -6.32
CA ALA A 22 22.75 -6.49 -6.09
C ALA A 22 21.24 -6.31 -5.83
N CYS A 23 20.85 -5.35 -4.98
CA CYS A 23 19.44 -5.05 -4.73
C CYS A 23 18.70 -4.60 -5.99
N VAL A 24 19.29 -3.69 -6.80
CA VAL A 24 18.67 -3.21 -8.04
C VAL A 24 18.44 -4.36 -9.02
N VAL A 25 19.44 -5.23 -9.23
CA VAL A 25 19.32 -6.37 -10.15
C VAL A 25 18.31 -7.39 -9.60
N ALA A 26 18.35 -7.72 -8.31
CA ALA A 26 17.39 -8.62 -7.69
C ALA A 26 15.94 -8.09 -7.78
N LEU A 27 15.70 -6.81 -7.52
CA LEU A 27 14.39 -6.17 -7.68
C LEU A 27 13.93 -6.20 -9.15
N ALA A 28 14.84 -5.98 -10.10
CA ALA A 28 14.51 -6.10 -11.52
C ALA A 28 14.09 -7.54 -11.90
N HIS A 29 14.74 -8.57 -11.34
CA HIS A 29 14.30 -9.96 -11.51
C HIS A 29 12.90 -10.17 -10.90
N ILE A 30 12.64 -9.65 -9.70
CA ILE A 30 11.32 -9.74 -9.05
C ILE A 30 10.23 -9.06 -9.89
N ASP A 31 10.50 -7.88 -10.45
CA ASP A 31 9.56 -7.17 -11.33
C ASP A 31 9.27 -7.96 -12.61
N VAL A 32 10.30 -8.56 -13.23
CA VAL A 32 10.12 -9.42 -14.40
C VAL A 32 9.32 -10.68 -14.04
N ALA A 33 9.55 -11.27 -12.86
CA ALA A 33 8.75 -12.39 -12.39
C ALA A 33 7.26 -12.01 -12.29
N TRP A 34 6.95 -10.89 -11.63
CA TRP A 34 5.56 -10.40 -11.54
C TRP A 34 4.94 -10.13 -12.90
N ALA A 35 5.71 -9.63 -13.86
CA ALA A 35 5.23 -9.44 -15.23
C ALA A 35 4.86 -10.77 -15.93
N TRP A 36 5.59 -11.86 -15.65
CA TRP A 36 5.25 -13.20 -16.14
C TRP A 36 4.01 -13.77 -15.47
N ARG A 37 3.92 -13.68 -14.13
CA ARG A 37 2.75 -14.17 -13.36
C ARG A 37 1.48 -13.43 -13.74
N GLY A 38 1.58 -12.12 -13.97
CA GLY A 38 0.45 -11.26 -14.31
C GLY A 38 -0.50 -11.02 -13.12
N THR A 39 -1.70 -10.54 -13.43
CA THR A 39 -2.67 -10.06 -12.41
C THR A 39 -3.83 -11.04 -12.17
N GLY A 40 -3.87 -12.14 -12.91
CA GLY A 40 -4.94 -13.14 -12.83
C GLY A 40 -4.92 -13.98 -11.55
N TRP A 41 -5.94 -14.83 -11.41
CA TRP A 41 -5.97 -15.85 -10.36
C TRP A 41 -4.86 -16.86 -10.57
N ASP A 42 -4.36 -17.44 -9.48
CA ASP A 42 -3.22 -18.37 -9.52
C ASP A 42 -3.50 -19.59 -10.42
N ILE A 43 -4.75 -20.08 -10.40
CA ILE A 43 -5.22 -21.18 -11.24
C ILE A 43 -5.13 -20.89 -12.74
N ASP A 44 -5.22 -19.61 -13.14
CA ASP A 44 -5.24 -19.16 -14.53
C ASP A 44 -3.82 -18.89 -15.08
N VAL A 45 -2.80 -18.88 -14.22
CA VAL A 45 -1.41 -18.62 -14.64
C VAL A 45 -0.89 -19.82 -15.45
N PRO A 46 -0.49 -19.63 -16.73
CA PRO A 46 0.03 -20.73 -17.55
C PRO A 46 1.27 -21.39 -16.93
N PRO A 47 1.48 -22.71 -17.10
CA PRO A 47 2.64 -23.40 -16.51
C PRO A 47 3.99 -22.76 -16.87
N GLN A 48 4.17 -22.36 -18.13
CA GLN A 48 5.39 -21.69 -18.59
C GLN A 48 5.64 -20.35 -17.87
N ASN A 49 4.57 -19.60 -17.58
CA ASN A 49 4.67 -18.33 -16.86
C ASN A 49 5.01 -18.56 -15.38
N ARG A 50 4.50 -19.64 -14.76
CA ARG A 50 4.87 -20.03 -13.39
C ARG A 50 6.34 -20.44 -13.31
N GLU A 51 6.83 -21.19 -14.29
CA GLU A 51 8.23 -21.58 -14.38
C GLU A 51 9.14 -20.35 -14.53
N ALA A 52 8.79 -19.42 -15.43
CA ALA A 52 9.52 -18.16 -15.57
C ALA A 52 9.49 -17.31 -14.30
N PHE A 53 8.33 -17.19 -13.63
CA PHE A 53 8.21 -16.52 -12.34
C PHE A 53 9.16 -17.14 -11.30
N GLY A 54 9.16 -18.48 -11.18
CA GLY A 54 10.02 -19.21 -10.26
C GLY A 54 11.51 -18.97 -10.54
N ALA A 55 11.93 -19.10 -11.80
CA ALA A 55 13.33 -18.91 -12.20
C ALA A 55 13.85 -17.50 -11.89
N HIS A 56 13.03 -16.46 -12.09
CA HIS A 56 13.44 -15.10 -11.75
C HIS A 56 13.51 -14.88 -10.23
N PHE A 57 12.59 -15.44 -9.44
CA PHE A 57 12.66 -15.39 -7.97
C PHE A 57 13.85 -16.16 -7.40
N GLU A 58 14.17 -17.31 -7.98
CA GLU A 58 15.36 -18.10 -7.63
C GLU A 58 16.62 -17.30 -7.91
N ARG A 59 16.73 -16.70 -9.10
CA ARG A 59 17.87 -15.85 -9.44
C ARG A 59 18.01 -14.64 -8.51
N ALA A 60 16.92 -13.93 -8.21
CA ALA A 60 16.93 -12.83 -7.24
C ALA A 60 17.36 -13.29 -5.83
N THR A 61 16.95 -14.50 -5.44
CA THR A 61 17.33 -15.13 -4.17
C THR A 61 18.82 -15.44 -4.10
N GLU A 62 19.42 -15.91 -5.20
CA GLU A 62 20.86 -16.16 -5.33
C GLU A 62 21.67 -14.86 -5.26
N ILE A 63 21.26 -13.83 -6.01
CA ILE A 63 21.92 -12.51 -6.02
C ILE A 63 21.98 -11.92 -4.61
N MET A 64 20.89 -12.04 -3.86
CA MET A 64 20.80 -11.49 -2.51
C MET A 64 21.44 -12.37 -1.43
N ALA A 65 21.78 -13.63 -1.72
CA ALA A 65 22.28 -14.57 -0.71
C ALA A 65 23.54 -14.07 0.04
N PRO A 66 24.56 -13.47 -0.61
CA PRO A 66 25.74 -12.96 0.08
C PRO A 66 25.44 -11.79 1.03
N PHE A 67 24.40 -11.00 0.72
CA PHE A 67 24.11 -9.73 1.40
C PHE A 67 23.06 -9.84 2.50
N ARG A 68 22.48 -11.03 2.75
CA ARG A 68 21.36 -11.19 3.71
C ARG A 68 21.69 -10.68 5.11
N ALA A 69 22.94 -10.82 5.56
CA ALA A 69 23.37 -10.33 6.87
C ALA A 69 23.28 -8.79 7.01
N GLU A 70 23.37 -8.08 5.88
CA GLU A 70 23.29 -6.61 5.84
C GLU A 70 21.88 -6.06 6.04
N ALA A 71 20.86 -6.91 5.93
CA ALA A 71 19.48 -6.53 6.19
C ALA A 71 19.26 -5.96 7.60
N SER A 72 20.16 -6.21 8.55
CA SER A 72 20.11 -5.67 9.91
C SER A 72 20.44 -4.18 10.02
N HIS A 73 21.05 -3.57 8.99
CA HIS A 73 21.52 -2.19 9.02
C HIS A 73 21.31 -1.43 7.70
N SER A 74 20.84 -2.09 6.65
CA SER A 74 20.51 -1.46 5.37
C SER A 74 19.01 -1.61 5.07
N PRO A 75 18.22 -0.51 5.11
CA PRO A 75 16.81 -0.53 4.76
C PRO A 75 16.56 -1.04 3.33
N LEU A 76 17.49 -0.75 2.39
CA LEU A 76 17.39 -1.21 1.00
C LEU A 76 17.51 -2.73 0.90
N VAL A 77 18.50 -3.31 1.58
CA VAL A 77 18.72 -4.77 1.62
C VAL A 77 17.55 -5.46 2.33
N ALA A 78 17.11 -4.91 3.46
CA ALA A 78 15.96 -5.42 4.21
C ALA A 78 14.67 -5.41 3.36
N ALA A 79 14.40 -4.30 2.66
CA ALA A 79 13.26 -4.18 1.76
C ALA A 79 13.32 -5.19 0.61
N THR A 80 14.50 -5.38 0.01
CA THR A 80 14.69 -6.37 -1.07
C THR A 80 14.48 -7.79 -0.55
N CYS A 81 14.96 -8.10 0.65
CA CYS A 81 14.71 -9.38 1.32
C CYS A 81 13.23 -9.60 1.68
N CYS A 82 12.47 -8.54 1.95
CA CYS A 82 11.02 -8.61 2.11
C CYS A 82 10.30 -8.84 0.77
N ALA A 83 10.76 -8.23 -0.33
CA ALA A 83 10.19 -8.45 -1.66
C ALA A 83 10.32 -9.91 -2.13
N LEU A 84 11.37 -10.61 -1.70
CA LEU A 84 11.56 -12.05 -1.94
C LEU A 84 10.56 -12.95 -1.20
N LEU A 85 9.77 -12.42 -0.25
CA LEU A 85 8.81 -13.21 0.53
C LEU A 85 7.65 -13.76 -0.29
N ALA A 86 7.39 -13.19 -1.47
CA ALA A 86 6.37 -13.69 -2.38
C ALA A 86 6.79 -14.97 -3.14
N GLY A 87 8.05 -15.39 -3.01
CA GLY A 87 8.54 -16.65 -3.54
C GLY A 87 8.08 -17.87 -2.72
N PRO A 88 8.17 -19.08 -3.28
CA PRO A 88 7.76 -20.30 -2.59
C PRO A 88 8.59 -20.58 -1.32
N GLY A 89 7.97 -21.26 -0.35
CA GLY A 89 8.65 -21.81 0.84
C GLY A 89 8.84 -20.85 2.01
N GLN A 90 8.11 -19.74 2.07
CA GLN A 90 8.14 -18.79 3.19
C GLN A 90 7.07 -19.12 4.23
N SER A 91 7.23 -18.60 5.45
CA SER A 91 6.23 -18.74 6.54
C SER A 91 5.74 -17.38 7.02
N ALA A 92 4.54 -17.33 7.62
CA ALA A 92 4.01 -16.13 8.28
C ALA A 92 5.03 -15.48 9.22
N GLN A 93 5.66 -16.31 10.06
CA GLN A 93 6.63 -15.84 11.05
C GLN A 93 7.84 -15.19 10.37
N THR A 94 8.36 -15.81 9.30
CA THR A 94 9.48 -15.25 8.54
C THR A 94 9.10 -13.91 7.91
N ALA A 95 7.86 -13.78 7.43
CA ALA A 95 7.38 -12.52 6.88
C ALA A 95 7.28 -11.45 7.97
N ALA A 96 6.66 -11.77 9.11
CA ALA A 96 6.55 -10.88 10.25
C ALA A 96 7.94 -10.38 10.71
N ASP A 97 8.88 -11.30 11.00
CA ASP A 97 10.22 -10.98 11.49
C ASP A 97 11.03 -10.09 10.51
N ARG A 98 10.87 -10.28 9.19
CA ARG A 98 11.59 -9.45 8.21
C ARG A 98 10.99 -8.05 8.09
N TYR A 99 9.67 -7.93 8.05
CA TYR A 99 9.03 -6.62 8.04
C TYR A 99 9.26 -5.89 9.35
N GLU A 100 9.28 -6.62 10.46
CA GLU A 100 9.65 -6.15 11.78
C GLU A 100 10.99 -5.40 11.74
N ALA A 101 12.04 -6.08 11.27
CA ALA A 101 13.38 -5.51 11.15
C ALA A 101 13.42 -4.31 10.19
N LEU A 102 12.69 -4.37 9.07
CA LEU A 102 12.62 -3.26 8.11
C LEU A 102 11.92 -2.02 8.69
N ILE A 103 10.84 -2.21 9.44
CA ILE A 103 10.12 -1.13 10.12
C ILE A 103 11.04 -0.48 11.15
N ASP A 104 11.81 -1.26 11.90
CA ASP A 104 12.72 -0.74 12.93
C ASP A 104 13.85 0.11 12.33
N LEU A 105 14.29 -0.23 11.11
CA LEU A 105 15.28 0.55 10.38
C LEU A 105 14.75 1.90 9.86
N ASN A 106 13.45 2.03 9.62
CA ASN A 106 12.83 3.28 9.19
C ASN A 106 11.39 3.40 9.70
N THR A 107 11.26 3.69 10.99
CA THR A 107 9.99 3.73 11.73
C THR A 107 9.01 4.81 11.26
N SER A 108 9.50 5.80 10.49
CA SER A 108 8.67 6.87 9.91
C SER A 108 8.12 6.52 8.52
N ASN A 109 8.49 5.39 7.93
CA ASN A 109 7.99 4.97 6.64
C ASN A 109 6.81 4.00 6.80
N PRO A 110 5.59 4.35 6.35
CA PRO A 110 4.43 3.47 6.46
C PRO A 110 4.42 2.35 5.40
N ALA A 111 5.23 2.44 4.33
CA ALA A 111 5.17 1.48 3.23
C ALA A 111 5.52 0.02 3.65
N PRO A 112 6.55 -0.22 4.49
CA PRO A 112 6.79 -1.55 5.07
C PRO A 112 5.62 -2.09 5.90
N MET A 113 4.95 -1.25 6.69
CA MET A 113 3.80 -1.64 7.51
C MET A 113 2.65 -2.13 6.63
N ARG A 114 2.34 -1.35 5.59
CA ARG A 114 1.35 -1.69 4.57
C ARG A 114 1.65 -3.02 3.86
N ALA A 115 2.89 -3.20 3.42
CA ALA A 115 3.32 -4.43 2.75
C ALA A 115 3.28 -5.64 3.68
N MET A 116 3.63 -5.47 4.96
CA MET A 116 3.52 -6.51 5.99
C MET A 116 2.10 -7.04 6.09
N GLY A 117 1.10 -6.15 6.17
CA GLY A 117 -0.30 -6.56 6.27
C GLY A 117 -0.75 -7.43 5.10
N ASN A 118 -0.41 -7.02 3.88
CA ASN A 118 -0.73 -7.81 2.69
C ASN A 118 -0.08 -9.20 2.72
N HIS A 119 1.20 -9.30 3.09
CA HIS A 119 1.92 -10.59 3.15
C HIS A 119 1.52 -11.49 4.34
N LEU A 120 0.79 -10.96 5.32
CA LEU A 120 0.22 -11.74 6.42
C LEU A 120 -1.18 -12.29 6.12
N LEU A 121 -1.75 -12.03 4.94
CA LEU A 121 -3.00 -12.65 4.51
C LEU A 121 -2.83 -14.16 4.22
N PRO A 122 -3.89 -14.98 4.39
CA PRO A 122 -3.84 -16.42 4.14
C PRO A 122 -3.47 -16.82 2.71
N ARG A 123 -3.75 -15.95 1.72
CA ARG A 123 -3.39 -16.18 0.31
C ARG A 123 -1.87 -16.31 0.09
N TRP A 124 -1.08 -15.84 1.04
CA TRP A 124 0.36 -16.02 1.07
C TRP A 124 0.68 -17.18 2.02
N HIS A 125 1.20 -16.87 3.20
CA HIS A 125 1.54 -17.89 4.21
C HIS A 125 1.08 -17.48 5.61
N GLY A 126 0.30 -16.41 5.73
CA GLY A 126 -0.16 -15.85 6.98
C GLY A 126 -1.49 -16.41 7.48
N SER A 127 -2.05 -15.73 8.47
CA SER A 127 -3.40 -15.95 8.96
C SER A 127 -3.98 -14.63 9.43
N TYR A 128 -5.29 -14.51 9.44
CA TYR A 128 -5.96 -13.32 9.97
C TYR A 128 -5.60 -13.04 11.44
N ASP A 129 -5.35 -14.09 12.23
CA ASP A 129 -4.92 -13.93 13.63
C ASP A 129 -3.48 -13.40 13.72
N ALA A 130 -2.60 -13.86 12.82
CA ALA A 130 -1.23 -13.33 12.73
C ALA A 130 -1.23 -11.87 12.26
N LEU A 131 -2.05 -11.54 11.26
CA LEU A 131 -2.25 -10.15 10.80
C LEU A 131 -2.67 -9.23 11.95
N GLU A 132 -3.69 -9.61 12.71
CA GLU A 132 -4.19 -8.84 13.85
C GLU A 132 -3.14 -8.70 14.97
N LEU A 133 -2.46 -9.80 15.31
CA LEU A 133 -1.40 -9.80 16.32
C LEU A 133 -0.26 -8.84 15.95
N GLU A 134 0.23 -8.94 14.72
CA GLU A 134 1.36 -8.15 14.25
C GLU A 134 1.01 -6.68 14.01
N ALA A 135 -0.23 -6.37 13.59
CA ALA A 135 -0.71 -4.99 13.52
C ALA A 135 -0.69 -4.32 14.91
N ARG A 136 -1.11 -5.04 15.96
CA ARG A 136 -1.05 -4.54 17.34
C ARG A 136 0.37 -4.40 17.87
N ARG A 137 1.26 -5.36 17.57
CA ARG A 137 2.69 -5.26 17.92
C ARG A 137 3.35 -4.07 17.26
N THR A 138 3.06 -3.83 15.98
CA THR A 138 3.59 -2.70 15.22
C THR A 138 3.10 -1.37 15.80
N ALA A 139 1.82 -1.27 16.17
CA ALA A 139 1.27 -0.12 16.87
C ALA A 139 1.92 0.11 18.24
N ALA A 140 2.07 -0.94 19.05
CA ALA A 140 2.73 -0.82 20.35
C ALA A 140 4.18 -0.36 20.22
N ARG A 141 4.92 -0.89 19.23
CA ARG A 141 6.33 -0.54 19.02
C ARG A 141 6.52 0.89 18.53
N THR A 142 5.68 1.32 17.61
CA THR A 142 5.83 2.63 16.95
C THR A 142 4.87 3.68 17.50
N GLY A 143 4.24 3.42 18.65
CA GLY A 143 3.20 4.27 19.23
C GLY A 143 3.65 5.69 19.57
N ASN A 144 4.95 5.90 19.84
CA ASN A 144 5.50 7.24 19.99
C ASN A 144 5.46 8.06 18.68
N ILE A 145 5.56 7.40 17.53
CA ILE A 145 5.57 8.02 16.19
C ILE A 145 4.17 8.08 15.61
N TRP A 146 3.41 6.99 15.70
CA TRP A 146 2.14 6.81 14.99
C TRP A 146 0.92 6.71 15.90
N GLY A 147 1.08 6.52 17.21
CA GLY A 147 -0.05 6.13 18.08
C GLY A 147 -0.71 4.84 17.56
N ALA A 148 -2.03 4.85 17.40
CA ALA A 148 -2.78 3.78 16.76
C ALA A 148 -2.55 3.70 15.24
N GLY A 149 -1.97 4.73 14.62
CA GLY A 149 -1.80 4.85 13.16
C GLY A 149 -1.04 3.71 12.50
N ALA A 150 -0.10 3.07 13.20
CA ALA A 150 0.62 1.93 12.64
C ALA A 150 -0.27 0.67 12.54
N TYR A 151 -1.28 0.51 13.40
CA TYR A 151 -2.31 -0.53 13.21
C TYR A 151 -3.06 -0.29 11.90
N THR A 152 -3.50 0.95 11.68
CA THR A 152 -4.17 1.37 10.44
C THR A 152 -3.29 1.12 9.23
N TRP A 153 -1.99 1.45 9.27
CA TRP A 153 -1.09 1.19 8.14
C TRP A 153 -0.90 -0.29 7.85
N VAL A 154 -0.77 -1.15 8.86
CA VAL A 154 -0.69 -2.59 8.64
C VAL A 154 -2.00 -3.12 8.04
N MET A 155 -3.15 -2.69 8.54
CA MET A 155 -4.44 -3.16 8.03
C MET A 155 -4.82 -2.61 6.65
N PHE A 156 -4.27 -1.46 6.26
CA PHE A 156 -4.70 -0.62 5.14
C PHE A 156 -4.96 -1.39 3.84
N ASP A 157 -3.92 -2.05 3.33
CA ASP A 157 -4.02 -2.79 2.06
C ASP A 157 -4.71 -4.14 2.27
N ALA A 158 -4.54 -4.78 3.43
CA ALA A 158 -5.11 -6.09 3.76
C ALA A 158 -6.65 -6.08 3.70
N ILE A 159 -7.30 -5.13 4.38
CA ILE A 159 -8.76 -5.04 4.43
C ILE A 159 -9.39 -4.54 3.13
N SER A 160 -8.60 -3.86 2.28
CA SER A 160 -9.08 -3.38 0.99
C SER A 160 -9.24 -4.52 -0.02
N GLY A 161 -8.36 -5.52 0.04
CA GLY A 161 -8.32 -6.63 -0.90
C GLY A 161 -8.89 -7.95 -0.38
N ASP A 162 -9.33 -8.00 0.89
CA ASP A 162 -9.76 -9.24 1.56
C ASP A 162 -10.97 -9.01 2.48
N ASP A 163 -12.11 -9.63 2.15
CA ASP A 163 -13.37 -9.46 2.87
C ASP A 163 -13.31 -9.97 4.30
N GLU A 164 -12.66 -11.11 4.52
CA GLU A 164 -12.60 -11.72 5.84
C GLU A 164 -11.67 -10.92 6.77
N ALA A 165 -10.55 -10.41 6.24
CA ALA A 165 -9.73 -9.46 7.00
C ALA A 165 -10.51 -8.19 7.36
N CYS A 166 -11.32 -7.67 6.43
CA CYS A 166 -12.16 -6.49 6.68
C CYS A 166 -13.28 -6.77 7.70
N ALA A 167 -13.94 -7.92 7.64
CA ALA A 167 -14.99 -8.31 8.57
C ALA A 167 -14.48 -8.46 10.01
N ARG A 168 -13.25 -8.96 10.19
CA ARG A 168 -12.64 -9.18 11.51
C ARG A 168 -11.94 -7.95 12.11
N LEU A 169 -11.91 -6.83 11.39
CA LEU A 169 -11.20 -5.61 11.78
C LEU A 169 -11.68 -5.05 13.14
N ASP A 170 -10.73 -4.64 13.99
CA ASP A 170 -11.02 -3.73 15.11
C ASP A 170 -11.26 -2.31 14.54
N LEU A 171 -12.48 -2.10 14.06
CA LEU A 171 -12.87 -0.87 13.38
C LEU A 171 -12.66 0.40 14.22
N PRO A 172 -13.06 0.45 15.52
CA PRO A 172 -12.77 1.60 16.36
C PRO A 172 -11.28 1.94 16.43
N PHE A 173 -10.42 0.93 16.60
CA PHE A 173 -8.98 1.16 16.67
C PHE A 173 -8.38 1.58 15.32
N PHE A 174 -8.91 1.07 14.21
CA PHE A 174 -8.53 1.52 12.86
C PHE A 174 -8.87 3.00 12.62
N ILE A 175 -10.07 3.43 13.03
CA ILE A 175 -10.52 4.82 12.88
C ILE A 175 -9.72 5.74 13.80
N GLU A 176 -9.45 5.32 15.05
CA GLU A 176 -8.53 6.05 15.95
C GLU A 176 -7.16 6.24 15.28
N GLY A 177 -6.63 5.21 14.64
CA GLY A 177 -5.37 5.31 13.91
C GLY A 177 -5.41 6.26 12.71
N LEU A 178 -6.54 6.40 12.00
CA LEU A 178 -6.70 7.44 10.97
C LEU A 178 -6.57 8.85 11.57
N HIS A 179 -7.20 9.08 12.72
CA HIS A 179 -7.09 10.35 13.44
C HIS A 179 -5.65 10.61 13.90
N ASP A 180 -5.00 9.60 14.47
CA ASP A 180 -3.62 9.69 14.96
C ASP A 180 -2.63 10.01 13.83
N ILE A 181 -2.77 9.37 12.66
CA ILE A 181 -1.94 9.67 11.48
C ILE A 181 -2.04 11.15 11.12
N LEU A 182 -3.26 11.67 10.96
CA LEU A 182 -3.50 13.04 10.49
C LEU A 182 -3.17 14.10 11.55
N ALA A 183 -3.30 13.76 12.84
CA ALA A 183 -2.86 14.61 13.93
C ALA A 183 -1.33 14.80 13.96
N ARG A 184 -0.58 13.75 13.57
CA ARG A 184 0.89 13.70 13.66
C ARG A 184 1.58 14.05 12.34
N ARG A 185 0.92 13.82 11.21
CA ARG A 185 1.43 14.07 9.84
C ARG A 185 0.35 14.75 8.99
N ARG A 186 0.48 16.06 8.83
CA ARG A 186 -0.38 16.88 7.95
C ARG A 186 0.18 17.01 6.51
N ASP A 187 0.89 15.98 6.06
CA ASP A 187 1.43 15.94 4.69
C ASP A 187 0.26 15.85 3.69
N PRO A 188 0.12 16.81 2.74
CA PRO A 188 -0.95 16.77 1.74
C PRO A 188 -1.03 15.44 0.97
N HIS A 189 0.09 14.76 0.76
CA HIS A 189 0.11 13.45 0.13
C HIS A 189 -0.64 12.41 0.97
N ILE A 190 -0.34 12.33 2.28
CA ILE A 190 -1.00 11.40 3.20
C ILE A 190 -2.48 11.73 3.35
N VAL A 191 -2.83 13.02 3.44
CA VAL A 191 -4.24 13.43 3.49
C VAL A 191 -5.00 12.96 2.25
N ASN A 192 -4.45 13.20 1.05
CA ASN A 192 -5.06 12.74 -0.20
C ASN A 192 -5.15 11.21 -0.25
N LEU A 193 -4.12 10.49 0.21
CA LEU A 193 -4.11 9.03 0.26
C LEU A 193 -5.25 8.50 1.13
N LEU A 194 -5.39 9.00 2.35
CA LEU A 194 -6.42 8.55 3.28
C LEU A 194 -7.83 8.98 2.82
N ALA A 195 -7.99 10.22 2.35
CA ALA A 195 -9.27 10.70 1.83
C ALA A 195 -9.74 9.87 0.62
N ALA A 196 -8.84 9.65 -0.35
CA ALA A 196 -9.15 8.87 -1.54
C ALA A 196 -9.40 7.39 -1.20
N TYR A 197 -8.62 6.81 -0.27
CA TYR A 197 -8.85 5.44 0.20
C TYR A 197 -10.23 5.27 0.84
N CYS A 198 -10.60 6.14 1.78
CA CYS A 198 -11.91 6.10 2.41
C CYS A 198 -13.03 6.28 1.37
N ALA A 199 -12.93 7.31 0.52
CA ALA A 199 -14.00 7.64 -0.42
C ALA A 199 -14.15 6.65 -1.59
N ASN A 200 -13.04 6.14 -2.13
CA ASN A 200 -13.03 5.29 -3.32
C ASN A 200 -12.83 3.83 -2.98
N THR A 201 -11.67 3.50 -2.42
CA THR A 201 -11.28 2.11 -2.20
C THR A 201 -12.25 1.40 -1.27
N MET A 202 -12.62 2.03 -0.15
CA MET A 202 -13.57 1.44 0.79
C MET A 202 -15.02 1.76 0.41
N GLY A 203 -15.30 2.99 -0.04
CA GLY A 203 -16.66 3.42 -0.40
C GLY A 203 -17.26 2.77 -1.65
N GLN A 204 -16.46 2.06 -2.47
CA GLN A 204 -16.93 1.42 -3.70
C GLN A 204 -16.73 -0.11 -3.72
N ALA A 205 -16.17 -0.71 -2.67
CA ALA A 205 -15.79 -2.13 -2.64
C ALA A 205 -16.81 -3.06 -1.95
N TYR A 206 -18.10 -2.88 -2.23
CA TYR A 206 -19.13 -3.76 -1.66
C TYR A 206 -19.08 -5.16 -2.29
N SER A 207 -18.89 -6.19 -1.47
CA SER A 207 -18.71 -7.56 -1.94
C SER A 207 -19.92 -8.46 -1.67
N GLY A 208 -20.86 -8.02 -0.83
CA GLY A 208 -21.97 -8.83 -0.34
C GLY A 208 -21.67 -9.57 0.97
N ASN A 209 -20.46 -9.42 1.52
CA ASN A 209 -20.16 -9.81 2.90
C ASN A 209 -20.67 -8.71 3.84
N ASN A 210 -21.75 -8.98 4.58
CA ASN A 210 -22.41 -7.98 5.42
C ASN A 210 -21.49 -7.30 6.43
N ASP A 211 -20.64 -8.06 7.12
CA ASP A 211 -19.76 -7.54 8.17
C ASP A 211 -18.65 -6.66 7.57
N ALA A 212 -18.03 -7.13 6.47
CA ALA A 212 -17.04 -6.35 5.73
C ALA A 212 -17.65 -5.07 5.15
N ASP A 213 -18.84 -5.17 4.55
CA ASP A 213 -19.54 -4.05 3.93
C ASP A 213 -19.99 -3.01 4.97
N GLN A 214 -20.35 -3.45 6.18
CA GLN A 214 -20.61 -2.55 7.31
C GLN A 214 -19.35 -1.80 7.75
N ASN A 215 -18.21 -2.48 7.83
CA ASN A 215 -16.94 -1.84 8.18
C ASN A 215 -16.49 -0.87 7.09
N ARG A 216 -16.59 -1.25 5.81
CA ARG A 216 -16.33 -0.39 4.65
C ARG A 216 -17.17 0.88 4.66
N ALA A 217 -18.46 0.77 4.96
CA ALA A 217 -19.35 1.93 5.02
C ALA A 217 -18.92 2.93 6.11
N GLN A 218 -18.48 2.44 7.29
CA GLN A 218 -17.99 3.30 8.37
C GLN A 218 -16.65 3.94 8.04
N ILE A 219 -15.72 3.19 7.44
CA ILE A 219 -14.44 3.74 6.97
C ILE A 219 -14.65 4.77 5.86
N ALA A 220 -15.61 4.53 4.95
CA ALA A 220 -15.95 5.47 3.89
C ALA A 220 -16.52 6.79 4.44
N ALA A 221 -17.29 6.73 5.53
CA ALA A 221 -17.82 7.91 6.19
C ALA A 221 -16.72 8.83 6.76
N CYS A 222 -15.55 8.30 7.12
CA CYS A 222 -14.40 9.10 7.55
C CYS A 222 -13.89 10.07 6.47
N ALA A 223 -14.18 9.82 5.19
CA ALA A 223 -13.78 10.71 4.10
C ALA A 223 -14.33 12.14 4.27
N ASP A 224 -15.53 12.30 4.82
CA ASP A 224 -16.13 13.63 5.05
C ASP A 224 -15.28 14.45 6.02
N TRP A 225 -14.93 13.88 7.18
CA TRP A 225 -14.07 14.50 8.17
C TRP A 225 -12.67 14.81 7.61
N ILE A 226 -12.02 13.82 6.97
CA ILE A 226 -10.66 14.00 6.42
C ILE A 226 -10.64 15.13 5.40
N VAL A 227 -11.59 15.13 4.46
CA VAL A 227 -11.68 16.17 3.43
C VAL A 227 -11.91 17.53 4.07
N ARG A 228 -12.89 17.64 4.96
CA ARG A 228 -13.32 18.93 5.52
C ARG A 228 -12.33 19.57 6.47
N GLU A 229 -11.53 18.77 7.17
CA GLU A 229 -10.61 19.28 8.20
C GLU A 229 -9.14 19.27 7.78
N HIS A 230 -8.77 18.48 6.76
CA HIS A 230 -7.35 18.26 6.45
C HIS A 230 -6.97 18.50 4.99
N LEU A 231 -7.91 18.49 4.03
CA LEU A 231 -7.56 18.58 2.61
C LEU A 231 -7.22 20.02 2.21
N THR A 232 -5.93 20.29 2.02
CA THR A 232 -5.40 21.62 1.64
C THR A 232 -5.12 21.75 0.15
N GLU A 233 -4.94 20.64 -0.55
CA GLU A 233 -4.75 20.59 -1.99
C GLU A 233 -5.16 19.22 -2.54
N LEU A 234 -5.40 19.15 -3.85
CA LEU A 234 -5.80 17.91 -4.52
C LEU A 234 -4.62 17.31 -5.28
N HIS A 235 -4.36 16.02 -5.08
CA HIS A 235 -3.34 15.25 -5.82
C HIS A 235 -4.02 14.25 -6.76
N PRO A 236 -4.33 14.60 -8.02
CA PRO A 236 -5.18 13.78 -8.89
C PRO A 236 -4.69 12.35 -9.12
N MET A 237 -3.37 12.15 -9.11
CA MET A 237 -2.76 10.84 -9.29
C MET A 237 -3.14 9.85 -8.18
N ILE A 238 -3.22 10.31 -6.94
CA ILE A 238 -3.59 9.46 -5.79
C ILE A 238 -5.03 8.99 -5.93
N TRP A 239 -5.94 9.91 -6.29
CA TRP A 239 -7.35 9.61 -6.51
C TRP A 239 -7.57 8.65 -7.68
N ALA A 240 -6.78 8.79 -8.75
CA ALA A 240 -6.81 7.86 -9.88
C ALA A 240 -6.43 6.43 -9.46
N HIS A 241 -5.39 6.27 -8.64
CA HIS A 241 -5.01 4.96 -8.09
C HIS A 241 -6.05 4.41 -7.12
N ALA A 242 -6.61 5.24 -6.23
CA ALA A 242 -7.62 4.81 -5.27
C ALA A 242 -8.88 4.27 -5.95
N ALA A 243 -9.31 4.90 -7.04
CA ALA A 243 -10.43 4.45 -7.88
C ALA A 243 -10.18 3.10 -8.58
N GLN A 244 -8.94 2.60 -8.54
CA GLN A 244 -8.54 1.29 -9.06
C GLN A 244 -8.04 0.37 -7.93
N GLY A 245 -8.37 0.66 -6.67
CA GLY A 245 -7.96 -0.15 -5.52
C GLY A 245 -6.47 -0.11 -5.20
N PHE A 246 -5.76 0.94 -5.62
CA PHE A 246 -4.29 1.05 -5.51
C PHE A 246 -3.54 -0.12 -6.15
N ASP A 247 -4.07 -0.69 -7.23
CA ASP A 247 -3.39 -1.78 -7.94
C ASP A 247 -2.05 -1.30 -8.53
N ASN A 248 -0.95 -1.77 -7.92
CA ASN A 248 0.42 -1.44 -8.33
C ASN A 248 0.81 -2.04 -9.69
N SER A 249 0.02 -2.97 -10.21
CA SER A 249 0.24 -3.61 -11.52
C SER A 249 -0.55 -2.96 -12.67
N LEU A 250 -1.27 -1.86 -12.39
CA LEU A 250 -2.04 -1.12 -13.38
C LEU A 250 -1.16 -0.64 -14.54
N ARG A 251 -1.55 -1.04 -15.75
CA ARG A 251 -0.92 -0.57 -16.99
C ARG A 251 -1.46 0.81 -17.37
N ILE A 252 -0.76 1.86 -16.95
CA ILE A 252 -1.11 3.24 -17.29
C ILE A 252 -0.51 3.61 -18.66
N ARG A 253 -1.38 3.76 -19.66
CA ARG A 253 -0.96 4.16 -21.03
C ARG A 253 -0.63 5.65 -21.16
N SER A 254 -1.24 6.49 -20.31
CA SER A 254 -1.05 7.94 -20.32
C SER A 254 -1.27 8.49 -18.92
N ALA A 255 -0.19 8.96 -18.30
CA ALA A 255 -0.24 9.58 -16.97
C ALA A 255 -1.20 10.78 -16.93
N ALA A 256 -1.19 11.62 -17.98
CA ALA A 256 -2.09 12.78 -18.07
C ALA A 256 -3.57 12.39 -18.07
N ARG A 257 -3.96 11.38 -18.88
CA ARG A 257 -5.35 10.90 -18.90
C ARG A 257 -5.75 10.25 -17.58
N PHE A 258 -4.84 9.52 -16.96
CA PHE A 258 -5.08 8.85 -15.69
C PHE A 258 -5.25 9.86 -14.55
N ALA A 259 -4.38 10.88 -14.46
CA ALA A 259 -4.52 12.00 -13.54
C ALA A 259 -5.83 12.78 -13.77
N ALA A 260 -6.21 13.05 -15.02
CA ALA A 260 -7.46 13.73 -15.34
C ALA A 260 -8.70 12.93 -14.87
N ALA A 261 -8.67 11.61 -14.99
CA ALA A 261 -9.73 10.73 -14.47
C ALA A 261 -9.81 10.80 -12.93
N GLY A 262 -8.66 10.75 -12.24
CA GLY A 262 -8.59 10.92 -10.80
C GLY A 262 -9.08 12.28 -10.32
N GLN A 263 -8.76 13.35 -11.05
CA GLN A 263 -9.28 14.69 -10.77
C GLN A 263 -10.80 14.75 -10.90
N ALA A 264 -11.36 14.20 -11.99
CA ALA A 264 -12.79 14.19 -12.22
C ALA A 264 -13.53 13.42 -11.11
N ASP A 265 -12.99 12.27 -10.70
CA ASP A 265 -13.58 11.45 -9.65
C ASP A 265 -13.50 12.13 -8.27
N ALA A 266 -12.35 12.69 -7.91
CA ALA A 266 -12.21 13.49 -6.71
C ALA A 266 -13.21 14.66 -6.68
N MET A 267 -13.38 15.36 -7.80
CA MET A 267 -14.31 16.48 -7.88
C MET A 267 -15.77 16.06 -7.73
N ARG A 268 -16.16 14.90 -8.27
CA ARG A 268 -17.49 14.33 -8.04
C ARG A 268 -17.74 14.08 -6.56
N ILE A 269 -16.77 13.49 -5.86
CA ILE A 269 -16.87 13.18 -4.43
C ILE A 269 -16.92 14.45 -3.59
N LEU A 270 -16.01 15.39 -3.83
CA LEU A 270 -15.98 16.67 -3.14
C LEU A 270 -17.28 17.46 -3.35
N THR A 271 -17.87 17.40 -4.54
CA THR A 271 -19.19 18.00 -4.81
C THR A 271 -20.30 17.38 -3.96
N ILE A 272 -20.26 16.06 -3.75
CA ILE A 272 -21.23 15.36 -2.89
C ILE A 272 -21.03 15.75 -1.42
N LEU A 273 -19.78 15.78 -0.94
CA LEU A 273 -19.45 16.14 0.43
C LEU A 273 -19.87 17.58 0.75
N PHE A 274 -19.56 18.54 -0.13
CA PHE A 274 -19.90 19.97 0.03
C PHE A 274 -21.24 20.38 -0.61
N LYS A 275 -22.13 19.41 -0.85
CA LYS A 275 -23.45 19.63 -1.50
C LYS A 275 -24.24 20.79 -0.88
N ARG A 276 -24.23 20.91 0.46
CA ARG A 276 -25.05 21.90 1.18
C ARG A 276 -24.53 23.31 0.94
N GLU A 277 -23.22 23.49 1.00
CA GLU A 277 -22.52 24.74 0.79
C GLU A 277 -22.65 25.20 -0.66
N ILE A 278 -22.47 24.27 -1.61
CA ILE A 278 -22.63 24.55 -3.04
C ILE A 278 -24.08 24.95 -3.36
N ALA A 279 -25.07 24.25 -2.79
CA ALA A 279 -26.48 24.59 -2.96
C ALA A 279 -26.84 25.96 -2.35
N ALA A 280 -26.09 26.42 -1.34
CA ALA A 280 -26.22 27.75 -0.75
C ALA A 280 -25.53 28.86 -1.58
N GLY A 281 -24.92 28.52 -2.72
CA GLY A 281 -24.21 29.46 -3.59
C GLY A 281 -22.75 29.71 -3.19
N ASN A 282 -22.20 28.90 -2.26
CA ASN A 282 -20.81 29.04 -1.87
C ASN A 282 -19.87 28.32 -2.85
N ARG A 283 -18.69 28.90 -3.04
CA ARG A 283 -17.54 28.23 -3.65
C ARG A 283 -16.64 27.67 -2.57
N ILE A 284 -16.21 26.42 -2.73
CA ILE A 284 -15.20 25.80 -1.86
C ILE A 284 -13.81 26.17 -2.37
N VAL A 285 -12.98 26.71 -1.49
CA VAL A 285 -11.59 27.07 -1.76
C VAL A 285 -10.71 26.31 -0.78
N PHE A 286 -9.70 25.60 -1.27
CA PHE A 286 -8.71 24.97 -0.41
C PHE A 286 -7.67 25.99 0.04
N THR A 287 -7.37 25.99 1.33
CA THR A 287 -6.39 26.86 1.99
C THR A 287 -5.35 26.01 2.72
N GLU A 288 -4.32 26.64 3.28
CA GLU A 288 -3.32 25.96 4.10
C GLU A 288 -3.92 25.31 5.36
N ASP A 289 -5.07 25.78 5.82
CA ASP A 289 -5.79 25.27 6.99
C ASP A 289 -6.97 24.33 6.62
N GLY A 290 -7.13 24.03 5.32
CA GLY A 290 -8.18 23.17 4.79
C GLY A 290 -9.24 23.91 3.94
N PRO A 291 -10.35 23.24 3.58
CA PRO A 291 -11.39 23.81 2.73
C PRO A 291 -12.24 24.87 3.45
N VAL A 292 -12.46 26.00 2.80
CA VAL A 292 -13.35 27.07 3.28
C VAL A 292 -14.45 27.35 2.26
N ALA A 293 -15.68 27.48 2.75
CA ALA A 293 -16.81 27.95 1.94
C ALA A 293 -16.80 29.47 1.87
N THR A 294 -16.71 30.00 0.66
CA THR A 294 -16.69 31.44 0.36
C THR A 294 -17.92 31.81 -0.46
N ALA A 295 -18.49 33.00 -0.26
CA ALA A 295 -19.62 33.46 -1.07
C ALA A 295 -19.21 33.50 -2.55
N GLY A 296 -20.01 32.86 -3.41
CA GLY A 296 -19.77 32.73 -4.85
C GLY A 296 -20.05 33.99 -5.66
#